data_AF-A0A450ZJG7-F1
#
_entry.id   AF-A0A450ZJG7-F1
#
_cell.length_a   1.000
_cell.length_b   1.000
_cell.length_c   1.000
_cell.angle_alpha   90.00
_cell.angle_beta   90.00
_cell.angle_gamma   90.00
#
_symmetry.space_group_name_H-M   'P 1'
#
loop_
_entity.id
_entity.type
_entity.pdbx_description
1 polymer ?
#
loop_
_entity_poly.entity_id
_entity_poly.type
_entity_poly.pdbx_seq_one_letter_code
_entity_poly.pdbx_strand_id
1 'polypeptide(L)'
;MLDAIAGDIIDSVYEYDWNNIKTKAFELFSEAPFFTDDSVLTIALANAIIRKGDYGQMMSQYYNRYPHTGYGDSFQCSQRIDVVRYGLHDELLKLKGN
;
A
#
# COMPACT_ATOMS: atom_id res chain seq x y z
N MET A 1 6.43 7.14 11.23
CA MET A 1 5.24 6.74 10.43
C MET A 1 4.61 7.93 9.76
N LEU A 2 4.27 9.00 10.49
CA LEU A 2 3.79 10.25 9.88
C LEU A 2 4.83 10.90 8.97
N ASP A 3 6.11 10.90 9.36
CA ASP A 3 7.18 11.45 8.52
C ASP A 3 7.39 10.66 7.22
N ALA A 4 7.10 9.36 7.22
CA ALA A 4 7.20 8.51 6.03
C ALA A 4 6.02 8.77 5.07
N ILE A 5 4.81 8.90 5.61
CA ILE A 5 3.61 9.27 4.82
C ILE A 5 3.76 10.68 4.25
N ALA A 6 4.29 11.62 5.04
CA ALA A 6 4.54 12.98 4.57
C ALA A 6 5.63 13.00 3.48
N GLY A 7 6.69 12.20 3.63
CA GLY A 7 7.72 12.05 2.61
C GLY A 7 7.17 11.51 1.29
N ASP A 8 6.36 10.45 1.35
CA ASP A 8 5.74 9.81 0.18
C ASP A 8 4.77 10.74 -0.58
N ILE A 9 3.92 11.49 0.13
CA ILE A 9 3.03 12.49 -0.49
C ILE A 9 3.83 13.61 -1.18
N ILE A 10 4.99 13.98 -0.63
CA ILE A 10 5.86 14.99 -1.24
C ILE A 10 6.60 14.41 -2.46
N ASP A 11 7.07 13.17 -2.40
CA ASP A 11 7.83 12.53 -3.48
C ASP A 11 6.96 12.16 -4.69
N SER A 12 5.66 11.86 -4.48
CA SER A 12 4.73 11.49 -5.55
C SER A 12 4.50 12.60 -6.60
N VAL A 13 4.66 13.86 -6.20
CA VAL A 13 4.59 15.03 -7.11
C VAL A 13 5.77 15.03 -8.09
N TYR A 14 6.91 14.45 -7.71
CA TYR A 14 8.14 14.43 -8.50
C TYR A 14 8.30 13.16 -9.34
N GLU A 15 7.64 12.06 -9.01
CA GLU A 15 7.64 10.86 -9.86
C GLU A 15 6.84 11.04 -11.15
N TYR A 16 5.83 11.91 -11.14
CA TYR A 16 5.02 12.21 -12.34
C TYR A 16 5.76 13.12 -13.33
N ASP A 17 6.67 13.96 -12.83
CA ASP A 17 7.50 14.83 -13.66
C ASP A 17 8.78 14.06 -14.08
N TRP A 18 8.75 13.48 -15.28
CA TRP A 18 9.83 12.67 -15.89
C TRP A 18 11.19 13.40 -16.02
N ASN A 19 11.29 14.65 -15.58
CA ASN A 19 12.53 15.39 -15.46
C ASN A 19 13.05 15.27 -14.02
N ASN A 20 14.07 14.43 -13.86
CA ASN A 20 14.86 14.14 -12.65
C ASN A 20 15.50 15.42 -12.03
N ILE A 21 14.69 16.38 -11.62
CA ILE A 21 15.10 17.68 -11.11
C ILE A 21 15.37 17.49 -9.62
N LYS A 22 16.63 17.26 -9.26
CA LYS A 22 17.10 17.25 -7.87
C LYS A 22 17.18 18.67 -7.28
N THR A 23 16.04 19.36 -7.20
CA THR A 23 15.95 20.71 -6.64
C THR A 23 15.39 20.66 -5.23
N LYS A 24 16.03 21.38 -4.29
CA LYS A 24 15.55 21.54 -2.90
C LYS A 24 14.53 22.67 -2.72
N ALA A 25 14.12 23.32 -3.81
CA ALA A 25 13.04 24.31 -3.84
C ALA A 25 11.77 23.61 -4.32
N PHE A 26 10.96 23.14 -3.38
CA PHE A 26 9.72 22.44 -3.67
C PHE A 26 8.54 23.23 -3.13
N GLU A 27 7.47 23.32 -3.93
CA GLU A 27 6.17 23.71 -3.41
C GLU A 27 5.64 22.56 -2.56
N LEU A 28 5.54 22.76 -1.25
CA LEU A 28 5.06 21.76 -0.30
C LEU A 28 3.60 21.33 -0.56
N PHE A 29 2.86 22.12 -1.34
CA PHE A 29 1.46 21.95 -1.66
C PHE A 29 1.25 22.25 -3.15
N SER A 30 1.32 21.25 -4.03
CA SER A 30 0.77 21.37 -5.39
C SER A 30 -0.77 21.27 -5.32
N GLU A 31 -1.49 21.70 -6.36
CA GLU A 31 -2.96 21.72 -6.34
C GLU A 31 -3.63 20.34 -6.23
N ALA A 32 -2.88 19.23 -6.31
CA ALA A 32 -3.44 17.88 -6.22
C ALA A 32 -2.46 16.85 -5.60
N PRO A 33 -2.17 16.91 -4.29
CA PRO A 33 -1.44 15.83 -3.64
C PRO A 33 -2.31 14.57 -3.63
N PHE A 34 -1.82 13.47 -4.20
CA PHE A 34 -2.45 12.14 -4.13
C PHE A 34 -1.56 11.18 -3.35
N PHE A 35 -2.19 10.33 -2.53
CA PHE A 35 -1.50 9.28 -1.77
C PHE A 35 -1.18 8.09 -2.70
N THR A 36 -0.01 7.50 -2.53
CA THR A 36 0.49 6.38 -3.35
C THR A 36 0.26 5.04 -2.64
N ASP A 37 0.77 3.97 -3.25
CA ASP A 37 0.87 2.65 -2.64
C ASP A 37 1.65 2.65 -1.33
N ASP A 38 2.75 3.40 -1.21
CA ASP A 38 3.56 3.46 0.00
C ASP A 38 2.78 4.00 1.20
N SER A 39 1.95 5.02 1.00
CA SER A 39 1.00 5.51 2.01
C SER A 39 -0.02 4.44 2.41
N VAL A 40 -0.59 3.72 1.43
CA VAL A 40 -1.57 2.65 1.70
C VAL A 40 -0.95 1.50 2.49
N LEU A 41 0.25 1.06 2.11
CA LEU A 41 0.97 -0.04 2.76
C LEU A 41 1.47 0.34 4.15
N THR A 42 1.88 1.59 4.35
CA THR A 42 2.26 2.10 5.66
C THR A 42 1.08 2.06 6.64
N ILE A 43 -0.12 2.43 6.19
CA ILE A 43 -1.34 2.34 7.02
C ILE A 43 -1.74 0.88 7.26
N ALA A 44 -1.66 0.03 6.22
CA ALA A 44 -1.95 -1.40 6.35
C ALA A 44 -1.04 -2.07 7.40
N LEU A 45 0.26 -1.75 7.39
CA LEU A 45 1.23 -2.21 8.36
C LEU A 45 0.92 -1.69 9.77
N ALA A 46 0.59 -0.40 9.91
CA ALA A 46 0.16 0.19 11.18
C ALA A 46 -1.02 -0.58 11.78
N ASN A 47 -2.01 -0.86 10.95
CA ASN A 47 -3.23 -1.52 11.35
C ASN A 47 -2.97 -2.98 11.76
N ALA A 48 -2.09 -3.69 11.04
CA ALA A 48 -1.65 -5.02 11.41
C ALA A 48 -0.98 -5.05 12.80
N ILE A 49 -0.09 -4.10 13.08
CA ILE A 49 0.60 -3.99 14.39
C ILE A 49 -0.41 -3.73 15.51
N ILE A 50 -1.29 -2.74 15.33
CA ILE A 50 -2.28 -2.34 16.35
C ILE A 50 -3.24 -3.47 16.65
N ARG A 51 -3.70 -4.18 15.62
CA ARG A 51 -4.66 -5.29 15.75
C ARG A 51 -3.99 -6.61 16.10
N LYS A 52 -2.65 -6.67 16.13
CA LYS A 52 -1.86 -7.91 16.21
C LYS A 52 -2.33 -8.95 15.18
N GLY A 53 -2.67 -8.46 13.99
CA GLY A 53 -3.19 -9.25 12.87
C GLY A 53 -2.07 -9.76 11.97
N ASP A 54 -2.45 -10.61 11.00
CA ASP A 54 -1.52 -11.07 9.98
C ASP A 54 -1.18 -9.93 8.99
N TYR A 55 0.11 -9.72 8.78
CA TYR A 55 0.61 -8.63 7.95
C TYR A 55 0.21 -8.78 6.48
N GLY A 56 0.36 -9.99 5.91
CA GLY A 56 0.04 -10.25 4.51
C GLY A 56 -1.47 -10.10 4.26
N GLN A 57 -2.30 -10.59 5.18
CA GLN A 57 -3.75 -10.45 5.08
C GLN A 57 -4.17 -8.98 5.15
N MET A 58 -3.60 -8.19 6.07
CA MET A 58 -3.90 -6.76 6.19
C MET A 58 -3.43 -5.97 4.97
N MET A 59 -2.23 -6.23 4.46
CA MET A 59 -1.73 -5.60 3.24
C MET A 59 -2.60 -5.95 2.03
N SER A 60 -3.03 -7.21 1.90
CA SER A 60 -3.93 -7.63 0.82
C SER A 60 -5.32 -6.98 0.90
N GLN A 61 -5.88 -6.84 2.11
CA GLN A 61 -7.14 -6.13 2.30
C GLN A 61 -7.06 -4.66 1.85
N TYR A 62 -5.96 -3.98 2.17
CA TYR A 62 -5.74 -2.59 1.79
C TYR A 62 -5.46 -2.43 0.30
N TYR A 63 -4.67 -3.33 -0.29
CA TYR A 63 -4.45 -3.40 -1.74
C TYR A 63 -5.77 -3.51 -2.51
N ASN A 64 -6.64 -4.44 -2.11
CA ASN A 64 -7.95 -4.63 -2.74
C ASN A 64 -8.88 -3.43 -2.54
N ARG A 65 -8.70 -2.67 -1.44
CA ARG A 65 -9.50 -1.47 -1.15
C ARG A 65 -9.08 -0.27 -1.98
N TYR A 66 -7.81 -0.18 -2.34
CA TYR A 66 -7.23 0.95 -3.06
C TYR A 66 -6.43 0.49 -4.29
N PRO A 67 -7.04 -0.12 -5.32
CA PRO A 67 -6.32 -0.77 -6.42
C PRO A 67 -5.63 0.20 -7.39
N HIS A 68 -5.94 1.50 -7.35
CA HIS A 68 -5.50 2.49 -8.33
C HIS A 68 -4.40 3.44 -7.82
N THR A 69 -3.67 3.09 -6.76
CA THR A 69 -2.66 3.97 -6.12
C THR A 69 -1.24 3.80 -6.67
N GLY A 70 -1.05 3.04 -7.75
CA GLY A 70 0.24 2.96 -8.46
C GLY A 70 1.16 1.80 -8.08
N TYR A 71 0.64 0.72 -7.48
CA TYR A 71 1.48 -0.42 -7.05
C TYR A 71 2.42 -0.95 -8.15
N GLY A 72 3.68 -1.14 -7.81
CA GLY A 72 4.65 -1.79 -8.69
C GLY A 72 4.26 -3.22 -9.08
N ASP A 73 4.63 -3.62 -10.31
CA ASP A 73 4.26 -4.92 -10.91
C ASP A 73 4.61 -6.13 -10.03
N SER A 74 5.73 -6.05 -9.31
CA SER A 74 6.18 -7.12 -8.41
C SER A 74 5.22 -7.30 -7.22
N PHE A 75 4.71 -6.19 -6.68
CA PHE A 75 3.75 -6.24 -5.58
C PHE A 75 2.40 -6.77 -6.07
N GLN A 76 1.93 -6.34 -7.26
CA GLN A 76 0.71 -6.88 -7.86
C GLN A 76 0.78 -8.40 -8.06
N CYS A 77 1.94 -8.92 -8.47
CA CYS A 77 2.17 -10.35 -8.61
C CYS A 77 2.06 -11.10 -7.27
N SER A 78 2.66 -10.56 -6.20
CA SER A 78 2.56 -11.11 -4.85
C SER A 78 1.11 -11.13 -4.35
N GLN A 79 0.34 -10.07 -4.61
CA GLN A 79 -1.07 -10.02 -4.21
C GLN A 79 -1.93 -11.08 -4.89
N ARG A 80 -1.64 -11.44 -6.14
CA ARG A 80 -2.33 -12.56 -6.82
C ARG A 80 -2.06 -13.90 -6.12
N ILE A 81 -0.83 -14.13 -5.64
CA ILE A 81 -0.47 -15.35 -4.92
C ILE A 81 -1.15 -15.37 -3.55
N ASP A 82 -1.15 -14.23 -2.85
CA ASP A 82 -1.76 -14.09 -1.53
C ASP A 82 -3.27 -14.26 -1.58
N VAL A 83 -3.97 -13.72 -2.58
CA VAL A 83 -5.42 -13.93 -2.78
C VAL A 83 -5.75 -15.42 -2.90
N VAL A 84 -4.93 -16.21 -3.62
CA VAL A 84 -5.12 -17.67 -3.72
C VAL A 84 -4.85 -18.35 -2.38
N ARG A 85 -3.79 -17.94 -1.68
CA ARG A 85 -3.36 -18.54 -0.40
C ARG A 85 -4.37 -18.29 0.71
N TYR A 86 -4.82 -17.06 0.87
CA TYR A 86 -5.80 -16.68 1.90
C TYR A 86 -7.21 -17.16 1.54
N GLY A 87 -7.59 -17.16 0.26
CA GLY A 87 -8.85 -17.75 -0.19
C GLY A 87 -8.97 -19.24 0.16
N LEU A 88 -7.91 -20.02 -0.06
CA LEU A 88 -7.85 -21.42 0.36
C LEU A 88 -7.90 -21.58 1.88
N HIS A 89 -7.20 -20.70 2.62
CA HIS A 89 -7.18 -20.75 4.08
C HIS A 89 -8.57 -20.52 4.69
N ASP A 90 -9.34 -19.58 4.17
CA ASP A 90 -10.70 -19.29 4.63
C ASP A 90 -11.69 -20.42 4.29
N GLU A 91 -11.54 -21.09 3.14
CA GLU A 91 -12.30 -22.31 2.83
C GLU A 91 -11.94 -23.46 3.78
N LEU A 92 -10.65 -23.68 4.04
CA LEU A 92 -10.19 -24.73 4.95
C LEU A 92 -10.66 -24.49 6.40
N LEU A 93 -10.74 -23.24 6.84
CA LEU A 93 -11.30 -22.89 8.15
C LEU A 93 -12.80 -23.20 8.23
N LYS A 94 -13.57 -22.92 7.16
CA LYS A 94 -15.00 -23.28 7.07
C LYS A 94 -15.21 -24.79 7.12
N LEU A 95 -14.31 -25.57 6.51
CA LEU A 95 -14.37 -27.03 6.50
C LEU A 95 -13.98 -27.68 7.84
N LYS A 96 -13.12 -27.04 8.65
CA LYS A 96 -12.70 -27.54 9.97
C LYS A 96 -13.63 -27.16 11.12
N GLY A 97 -14.58 -26.24 10.88
CA GLY A 97 -15.55 -25.78 11.87
C GLY A 97 -16.87 -26.56 11.89
N ASN A 98 -16.97 -27.67 11.17
CA ASN A 98 -18.14 -28.54 11.05
C ASN A 98 -17.74 -29.99 11.39
#